data_AF-A1ZP82-F1
#
_entry.id   AF-A1ZP82-F1
#
_cell.length_a   1.000
_cell.length_b   1.000
_cell.length_c   1.000
_cell.angle_alpha   90.00
_cell.angle_beta   90.00
_cell.angle_gamma   90.00
#
_symmetry.space_group_name_H-M   'P 1'
#
loop_
_entity.id
_entity.type
_entity.pdbx_description
1 polymer ?
#
loop_
_entity_poly.entity_id
_entity_poly.type
_entity_poly.pdbx_seq_one_letter_code
_entity_poly.pdbx_strand_id
1 'polypeptide(L)'
;MKDYYQRLGVKPTANFDEIKKAYRQLSKKYHPDMYGGTHLYAEDVFKEIQQAYHTLADDSRRAAYDYQLEVYRNPPKRTIYKNTPGQHTHQAPHNYYRNSSVEVSKTDILKSTTVWVALGVGVVWMVFMFMYYLKNEGIGGDDYVTTGSSLSGDQSKLFKLREKYSQLGPLEDGVTWGYKNGKYELVDTSGKVLSAKYDWVGGFNEKVAVVKKAGKYGYVKNTGQELTPFKYDFAEKVTDRIAIVQYNNKYYILHFEGRFKSIELTGVSAVGAYAEGLLPVKLAATEKWGYINAEGKGMILPAYWDVTEFRNDLAGVKDTTTHLWGYINPSGKLVIPFSYEKVTVFKDGKARVTRNHKTYIIDNINRCVADCD
;
A
#
# COMPACT_ATOMS: atom_id res chain seq x y z
N MET A 1 2.77 18.90 14.01
CA MET A 1 1.36 18.47 14.08
C MET A 1 0.59 19.54 14.85
N LYS A 2 -0.61 19.94 14.43
CA LYS A 2 -1.40 20.95 15.17
C LYS A 2 -2.02 20.29 16.40
N ASP A 3 -1.94 20.95 17.56
CA ASP A 3 -2.54 20.43 18.78
C ASP A 3 -4.01 20.89 18.89
N TYR A 4 -4.95 20.04 18.52
CA TYR A 4 -6.39 20.31 18.55
C TYR A 4 -6.94 20.50 19.98
N TYR A 5 -6.32 19.91 20.99
CA TYR A 5 -6.69 20.16 22.39
C TYR A 5 -6.34 21.58 22.79
N GLN A 6 -5.12 22.03 22.45
CA GLN A 6 -4.73 23.43 22.63
C GLN A 6 -5.59 24.37 21.79
N ARG A 7 -5.96 23.97 20.57
CA ARG A 7 -6.79 24.81 19.69
C ARG A 7 -8.19 25.05 20.25
N LEU A 8 -8.81 24.04 20.83
CA LEU A 8 -10.09 24.18 21.51
C LEU A 8 -9.96 24.69 22.95
N GLY A 9 -8.75 24.76 23.50
CA GLY A 9 -8.52 25.14 24.89
C GLY A 9 -9.05 24.11 25.90
N VAL A 10 -9.07 22.83 25.52
CA VAL A 10 -9.56 21.72 26.35
C VAL A 10 -8.43 20.75 26.68
N LYS A 11 -8.57 19.98 27.76
CA LYS A 11 -7.58 18.95 28.13
C LYS A 11 -7.75 17.69 27.26
N PRO A 12 -6.70 16.87 27.08
CA PRO A 12 -6.82 15.55 26.44
C PRO A 12 -7.83 14.61 27.10
N THR A 13 -8.17 14.86 28.37
CA THR A 13 -9.19 14.11 29.13
C THR A 13 -10.61 14.67 28.99
N ALA A 14 -10.82 15.72 28.19
CA ALA A 14 -12.11 16.39 28.08
C ALA A 14 -13.18 15.47 27.48
N ASN A 15 -14.41 15.52 27.99
CA ASN A 15 -15.52 14.75 27.45
C ASN A 15 -16.14 15.45 26.22
N PHE A 16 -17.05 14.75 25.53
CA PHE A 16 -17.72 15.27 24.34
C PHE A 16 -18.43 16.61 24.57
N ASP A 17 -19.10 16.78 25.71
CA ASP A 17 -19.84 18.00 26.02
C ASP A 17 -18.91 19.20 26.24
N GLU A 18 -17.75 18.99 26.87
CA GLU A 18 -16.71 20.01 27.04
C GLU A 18 -16.12 20.44 25.70
N ILE A 19 -15.83 19.47 24.82
CA ILE A 19 -15.34 19.71 23.45
C ILE A 19 -16.37 20.50 22.64
N LYS A 20 -17.64 20.09 22.71
CA LYS A 20 -18.75 20.76 22.01
C LYS A 20 -19.01 22.16 22.55
N LYS A 21 -18.90 22.37 23.86
CA LYS A 21 -19.02 23.67 24.51
C LYS A 21 -17.90 24.62 24.05
N ALA A 22 -16.65 24.14 24.08
CA ALA A 22 -15.49 24.90 23.63
C ALA A 22 -15.61 25.29 22.14
N TYR A 23 -15.99 24.33 21.29
CA TYR A 23 -16.27 24.58 19.87
C TYR A 23 -17.31 25.69 19.68
N ARG A 24 -18.46 25.62 20.37
CA ARG A 24 -19.51 26.64 20.25
C ARG A 24 -19.03 28.04 20.66
N GLN A 25 -18.25 28.13 21.74
CA GLN A 25 -17.71 29.41 22.23
C GLN A 25 -16.70 30.01 21.25
N LEU A 26 -15.78 29.20 20.74
CA LEU A 26 -14.75 29.63 19.80
C LEU A 26 -15.33 29.96 18.42
N SER A 27 -16.26 29.15 17.93
CA SER A 27 -16.97 29.40 16.67
C SER A 27 -17.78 30.70 16.72
N LYS A 28 -18.41 31.03 17.85
CA LYS A 28 -19.07 32.33 18.02
C LYS A 28 -18.06 33.48 18.06
N LYS A 29 -16.93 33.29 18.74
CA LYS A 29 -15.89 34.33 18.90
C LYS A 29 -15.18 34.67 17.58
N TYR A 30 -14.93 33.66 16.74
CA TYR A 30 -14.19 33.80 15.49
C TYR A 30 -15.05 33.61 14.24
N HIS A 31 -16.37 33.77 14.37
CA HIS A 31 -17.24 33.78 13.20
C HIS A 31 -16.85 34.95 12.29
N PRO A 32 -16.65 34.76 10.97
CA PRO A 32 -16.21 35.83 10.06
C PRO A 32 -17.08 37.09 10.14
N ASP A 33 -18.39 36.93 10.33
CA ASP A 33 -19.34 38.05 10.43
C ASP A 33 -19.37 38.75 11.81
N MET A 34 -18.86 38.12 12.87
CA MET A 34 -18.91 38.66 14.24
C MET A 34 -17.53 39.04 14.81
N TYR A 35 -16.45 38.71 14.10
CA TYR A 35 -15.10 38.99 14.54
C TYR A 35 -14.73 40.45 14.25
N GLY A 36 -14.47 41.26 15.28
CA GLY A 36 -14.12 42.67 15.15
C GLY A 36 -12.71 42.97 14.62
N GLY A 37 -12.01 41.98 14.07
CA GLY A 37 -10.66 42.10 13.48
C GLY A 37 -10.64 41.70 12.01
N THR A 38 -9.45 41.39 11.46
CA THR A 38 -9.30 41.09 10.03
C THR A 38 -10.03 39.80 9.62
N HIS A 39 -10.88 39.89 8.58
CA HIS A 39 -11.70 38.77 8.09
C HIS A 39 -10.91 37.50 7.74
N LEU A 40 -9.75 37.64 7.07
CA LEU A 40 -8.88 36.50 6.71
C LEU A 40 -8.42 35.72 7.95
N TYR A 41 -8.07 36.43 9.03
CA TYR A 41 -7.62 35.78 10.26
C TYR A 41 -8.77 35.02 10.94
N ALA A 42 -9.97 35.60 10.98
CA ALA A 42 -11.15 34.93 11.52
C ALA A 42 -11.48 33.65 10.74
N GLU A 43 -11.43 33.70 9.42
CA GLU A 43 -11.76 32.56 8.55
C GLU A 43 -10.79 31.39 8.73
N ASP A 44 -9.48 31.65 8.72
CA ASP A 44 -8.46 30.62 8.97
C ASP A 44 -8.61 30.04 10.37
N VAL A 45 -8.87 30.91 11.36
CA VAL A 45 -9.03 30.49 12.73
C VAL A 45 -10.26 29.59 12.91
N PHE A 46 -11.35 29.96 12.25
CA PHE A 46 -12.62 29.24 12.26
C PHE A 46 -12.51 27.87 11.59
N LYS A 47 -11.81 27.76 10.46
CA LYS A 47 -11.52 26.47 9.79
C LYS A 47 -10.76 25.52 10.72
N GLU A 48 -9.76 26.02 11.44
CA GLU A 48 -9.01 25.21 12.40
C GLU A 48 -9.86 24.75 13.59
N ILE A 49 -10.76 25.61 14.08
CA ILE A 49 -11.70 25.26 15.16
C ILE A 49 -12.66 24.15 14.70
N GLN A 50 -13.17 24.24 13.46
CA GLN A 50 -14.01 23.20 12.88
C GLN A 50 -13.28 21.88 12.73
N GLN A 51 -12.05 21.90 12.20
CA GLN A 51 -11.21 20.70 12.07
C GLN A 51 -10.96 20.05 13.43
N ALA A 52 -10.57 20.84 14.43
CA ALA A 52 -10.34 20.36 15.78
C ALA A 52 -11.59 19.71 16.38
N TYR A 53 -12.77 20.32 16.22
CA TYR A 53 -14.03 19.75 16.66
C TYR A 53 -14.38 18.45 15.90
N HIS A 54 -14.30 18.44 14.57
CA HIS A 54 -14.61 17.25 13.76
C HIS A 54 -13.69 16.05 14.05
N THR A 55 -12.47 16.30 14.51
CA THR A 55 -11.54 15.25 14.95
C THR A 55 -11.81 14.81 16.38
N LEU A 56 -11.98 15.75 17.33
CA LEU A 56 -12.09 15.42 18.75
C LEU A 56 -13.49 15.01 19.20
N ALA A 57 -14.54 15.35 18.44
CA ALA A 57 -15.93 15.01 18.76
C ALA A 57 -16.32 13.58 18.39
N ASP A 58 -15.52 12.90 17.56
CA ASP A 58 -15.71 11.51 17.17
C ASP A 58 -14.65 10.63 17.84
N ASP A 59 -15.07 9.62 18.59
CA ASP A 59 -14.16 8.80 19.41
C ASP A 59 -13.10 8.08 18.57
N SER A 60 -13.45 7.64 17.34
CA SER A 60 -12.52 6.93 16.47
C SER A 60 -11.46 7.87 15.91
N ARG A 61 -11.87 9.06 15.44
CA ARG A 61 -10.96 10.08 14.94
C ARG A 61 -10.09 10.65 16.05
N ARG A 62 -10.65 10.83 17.24
CA ARG A 62 -9.93 11.27 18.43
C ARG A 62 -8.85 10.28 18.83
N ALA A 63 -9.16 8.99 18.90
CA ALA A 63 -8.17 7.95 19.21
C ALA A 63 -7.03 7.90 18.19
N ALA A 64 -7.34 8.03 16.89
CA ALA A 64 -6.32 8.09 15.84
C ALA A 64 -5.44 9.35 15.96
N TYR A 65 -6.04 10.49 16.27
CA TYR A 65 -5.34 11.74 16.50
C TYR A 65 -4.45 11.67 17.76
N ASP A 66 -4.93 11.08 18.84
CA ASP A 66 -4.16 10.89 20.09
C ASP A 66 -2.93 10.02 19.86
N TYR A 67 -3.08 8.93 19.10
CA TYR A 67 -1.96 8.09 18.70
C TYR A 67 -0.91 8.88 17.91
N GLN A 68 -1.33 9.66 16.92
CA GLN A 68 -0.41 10.48 16.13
C GLN A 68 0.28 11.56 16.97
N LEU A 69 -0.46 12.20 17.90
CA LEU A 69 0.08 13.22 18.78
C LEU A 69 1.13 12.64 19.73
N GLU A 70 0.92 11.41 20.20
CA GLU A 70 1.87 10.66 21.02
C GLU A 70 3.15 10.31 20.23
N VAL A 71 3.01 9.78 19.02
CA VAL A 71 4.16 9.51 18.12
C VAL A 71 4.93 10.79 17.81
N TYR A 72 4.24 11.91 17.63
CA TYR A 72 4.87 13.21 17.37
C TYR A 72 5.65 13.74 18.58
N ARG A 73 5.11 13.60 19.79
CA ARG A 73 5.74 14.05 21.04
C ARG A 73 6.90 13.13 21.45
N ASN A 74 6.77 11.84 21.19
CA ASN A 74 7.72 10.81 21.57
C ASN A 74 8.20 10.06 20.31
N PRO A 75 9.01 10.70 19.45
CA PRO A 75 9.53 10.04 18.26
C PRO A 75 10.41 8.85 18.67
N PRO A 76 10.30 7.70 17.99
CA PRO A 76 11.06 6.50 18.36
C PRO A 76 12.57 6.79 18.29
N LYS A 77 13.29 6.38 19.33
CA LYS A 77 14.75 6.52 19.41
C LYS A 77 15.40 5.80 18.23
N ARG A 78 16.19 6.51 17.43
CA ARG A 78 17.01 5.96 16.35
C ARG A 78 17.96 4.90 16.92
N THR A 79 17.73 3.62 16.65
CA THR A 79 18.74 2.58 16.89
C THR A 79 19.80 2.67 15.80
N ILE A 80 20.92 3.30 16.14
CA ILE A 80 22.15 3.20 15.35
C ILE A 80 22.72 1.82 15.60
N TYR A 81 22.50 0.88 14.69
CA TYR A 81 23.18 -0.41 14.72
C TYR A 81 24.67 -0.18 14.44
N LYS A 82 25.49 -0.19 15.52
CA LYS A 82 26.94 -0.37 15.42
C LYS A 82 27.19 -1.86 15.18
N ASN A 83 27.62 -2.21 13.97
CA ASN A 83 28.11 -3.55 13.68
C ASN A 83 29.46 -3.73 14.37
N THR A 84 29.55 -4.65 15.33
CA THR A 84 30.83 -5.20 15.82
C THR A 84 31.01 -6.59 15.20
N PRO A 85 32.15 -6.92 14.56
CA PRO A 85 32.34 -8.22 13.92
C PRO A 85 32.88 -9.29 14.88
N GLY A 86 32.25 -10.48 14.85
CA GLY A 86 32.90 -11.80 15.01
C GLY A 86 32.83 -12.47 16.39
N GLN A 87 32.24 -13.69 16.44
CA GLN A 87 32.96 -14.95 16.66
C GLN A 87 32.00 -16.17 16.67
N HIS A 88 32.44 -17.25 16.01
CA HIS A 88 31.77 -18.55 15.90
C HIS A 88 31.88 -19.36 17.20
N THR A 89 30.98 -20.33 17.42
CA THR A 89 31.29 -21.75 17.74
C THR A 89 30.06 -22.64 18.01
N HIS A 90 30.10 -23.88 17.47
CA HIS A 90 29.49 -25.19 17.90
C HIS A 90 27.97 -25.30 18.19
N GLN A 91 27.20 -26.37 17.92
CA GLN A 91 27.22 -27.63 17.17
C GLN A 91 25.77 -28.23 17.32
N ALA A 92 25.42 -29.27 16.55
CA ALA A 92 24.05 -29.74 16.22
C ALA A 92 23.35 -30.61 17.32
N PRO A 93 22.10 -31.12 17.16
CA PRO A 93 21.82 -32.21 16.20
C PRO A 93 20.47 -32.18 15.46
N HIS A 94 20.49 -32.93 14.35
CA HIS A 94 19.40 -33.34 13.47
C HIS A 94 18.26 -34.11 14.16
N ASN A 95 17.07 -34.09 13.56
CA ASN A 95 16.26 -35.30 13.38
C ASN A 95 15.36 -35.24 12.13
N TYR A 96 15.38 -36.35 11.40
CA TYR A 96 14.66 -36.72 10.17
C TYR A 96 13.18 -37.03 10.43
N TYR A 97 12.30 -36.77 9.46
CA TYR A 97 11.19 -37.65 9.00
C TYR A 97 10.81 -37.20 7.58
N ARG A 98 11.13 -37.92 6.50
CA ARG A 98 10.56 -39.18 5.96
C ARG A 98 9.11 -39.01 5.50
N ASN A 99 8.92 -38.94 4.18
CA ASN A 99 7.63 -39.07 3.50
C ASN A 99 7.01 -40.46 3.75
N SER A 100 5.72 -40.48 4.04
CA SER A 100 4.85 -41.64 3.82
C SER A 100 3.45 -41.16 3.43
N SER A 101 3.07 -41.48 2.20
CA SER A 101 1.70 -41.42 1.68
C SER A 101 0.79 -42.36 2.45
N VAL A 102 -0.36 -41.85 2.90
CA VAL A 102 -1.49 -42.68 3.35
C VAL A 102 -2.77 -42.06 2.78
N GLU A 103 -3.42 -42.77 1.86
CA GLU A 103 -4.82 -42.53 1.48
C GLU A 103 -5.72 -42.99 2.62
N VAL A 104 -6.65 -42.14 3.07
CA VAL A 104 -7.81 -42.59 3.84
C VAL A 104 -9.08 -41.90 3.34
N SER A 105 -10.10 -42.76 3.22
CA SER A 105 -11.45 -42.66 2.69
C SER A 105 -12.31 -41.48 3.14
N LYS A 106 -13.21 -41.08 2.24
CA LYS A 106 -14.35 -40.19 2.48
C LYS A 106 -15.44 -40.93 3.27
N THR A 107 -15.65 -40.56 4.53
CA THR A 107 -16.97 -40.37 5.16
C THR A 107 -16.79 -39.96 6.63
N ASP A 108 -17.70 -39.10 7.09
CA ASP A 108 -18.02 -38.80 8.50
C ASP A 108 -17.12 -37.83 9.28
N ILE A 109 -17.21 -36.52 8.97
CA ILE A 109 -17.19 -35.49 10.02
C ILE A 109 -18.22 -34.40 9.67
N LEU A 110 -19.49 -34.69 9.95
CA LEU A 110 -20.49 -33.67 10.29
C LEU A 110 -20.61 -33.64 11.81
N LYS A 111 -20.63 -32.42 12.37
CA LYS A 111 -20.93 -32.02 13.76
C LYS A 111 -19.73 -31.88 14.71
N SER A 112 -19.09 -30.72 14.61
CA SER A 112 -18.75 -29.92 15.79
C SER A 112 -18.69 -28.44 15.39
N THR A 113 -19.86 -27.81 15.40
CA THR A 113 -20.06 -26.36 15.25
C THR A 113 -19.74 -25.68 16.57
N THR A 114 -18.50 -25.26 16.76
CA THR A 114 -18.09 -24.09 17.56
C THR A 114 -16.57 -24.04 17.52
N VAL A 115 -15.99 -22.84 17.40
CA VAL A 115 -14.54 -22.57 17.28
C VAL A 115 -13.99 -22.64 15.84
N TRP A 116 -14.40 -21.72 14.94
CA TRP A 116 -13.58 -21.24 13.80
C TRP A 116 -14.16 -19.94 13.19
N VAL A 117 -14.14 -18.81 13.93
CA VAL A 117 -14.41 -17.49 13.32
C VAL A 117 -13.27 -16.48 13.49
N ALA A 118 -12.25 -16.74 14.32
CA ALA A 118 -11.24 -15.70 14.63
C ALA A 118 -9.91 -15.76 13.85
N LEU A 119 -9.65 -16.76 13.00
CA LEU A 119 -8.35 -16.87 12.31
C LEU A 119 -8.43 -17.05 10.77
N GLY A 120 -9.63 -17.08 10.20
CA GLY A 120 -9.83 -17.36 8.77
C GLY A 120 -9.88 -16.14 7.85
N VAL A 121 -10.27 -14.96 8.34
CA VAL A 121 -10.60 -13.85 7.42
C VAL A 121 -9.34 -13.20 6.83
N GLY A 122 -8.27 -13.02 7.60
CA GLY A 122 -7.02 -12.41 7.09
C GLY A 122 -6.26 -13.28 6.09
N VAL A 123 -6.22 -14.60 6.32
CA VAL A 123 -5.55 -15.54 5.41
C VAL A 123 -6.38 -15.79 4.16
N VAL A 124 -7.72 -15.89 4.28
CA VAL A 124 -8.60 -15.99 3.11
C VAL A 124 -8.56 -14.70 2.30
N TRP A 125 -8.44 -13.51 2.91
CA TRP A 125 -8.25 -12.25 2.18
C TRP A 125 -6.85 -12.10 1.58
N MET A 126 -5.79 -12.59 2.24
CA MET A 126 -4.46 -12.66 1.61
C MET A 126 -4.46 -13.66 0.44
N VAL A 127 -5.15 -14.79 0.55
CA VAL A 127 -5.33 -15.73 -0.56
C VAL A 127 -6.26 -15.13 -1.61
N PHE A 128 -7.25 -14.30 -1.27
CA PHE A 128 -8.11 -13.60 -2.23
C PHE A 128 -7.40 -12.43 -2.89
N MET A 129 -6.52 -11.71 -2.19
CA MET A 129 -5.71 -10.62 -2.73
C MET A 129 -4.57 -11.19 -3.55
N PHE A 130 -3.94 -12.28 -3.10
CA PHE A 130 -2.98 -13.10 -3.86
C PHE A 130 -3.65 -13.79 -5.05
N MET A 131 -4.88 -14.30 -4.94
CA MET A 131 -5.65 -14.83 -6.07
C MET A 131 -6.20 -13.71 -6.95
N TYR A 132 -6.48 -12.51 -6.46
CA TYR A 132 -6.87 -11.35 -7.28
C TYR A 132 -5.65 -10.80 -8.03
N TYR A 133 -4.47 -10.81 -7.41
CA TYR A 133 -3.19 -10.52 -8.04
C TYR A 133 -2.82 -11.58 -9.08
N LEU A 134 -2.98 -12.87 -8.74
CA LEU A 134 -2.75 -14.00 -9.66
C LEU A 134 -3.86 -14.16 -10.72
N LYS A 135 -5.08 -13.65 -10.49
CA LYS A 135 -6.19 -13.67 -11.46
C LYS A 135 -6.17 -12.44 -12.35
N ASN A 136 -5.55 -11.34 -11.92
CA ASN A 136 -5.25 -10.19 -12.77
C ASN A 136 -3.88 -10.27 -13.46
N GLU A 137 -3.01 -11.20 -13.09
CA GLU A 137 -1.84 -11.63 -13.87
C GLU A 137 -1.94 -13.10 -14.32
N GLY A 138 -3.17 -13.61 -14.44
CA GLY A 138 -3.50 -14.96 -14.86
C GLY A 138 -4.33 -15.01 -16.13
N ILE A 139 -4.07 -14.09 -17.08
CA ILE A 139 -4.33 -14.31 -18.50
C ILE A 139 -2.98 -14.22 -19.19
N GLY A 140 -2.29 -15.36 -19.25
CA GLY A 140 -1.38 -15.62 -20.36
C GLY A 140 -2.24 -15.95 -21.57
N GLY A 141 -2.11 -15.15 -22.63
CA GLY A 141 -2.78 -15.37 -23.91
C GLY A 141 -3.46 -14.11 -24.42
N ASP A 142 -2.75 -13.44 -25.33
CA ASP A 142 -3.26 -12.62 -26.43
C ASP A 142 -3.24 -11.08 -26.28
N ASP A 143 -2.57 -10.51 -27.29
CA ASP A 143 -2.56 -9.13 -27.78
C ASP A 143 -1.69 -8.08 -27.08
N TYR A 144 -0.37 -8.31 -27.09
CA TYR A 144 0.55 -7.21 -27.41
C TYR A 144 0.56 -6.98 -28.93
N VAL A 145 -0.55 -6.50 -29.51
CA VAL A 145 -0.50 -5.86 -30.82
C VAL A 145 0.04 -4.45 -30.60
N THR A 146 1.33 -4.30 -30.87
CA THR A 146 1.99 -3.02 -31.04
C THR A 146 1.31 -2.25 -32.18
N THR A 147 0.58 -1.19 -31.87
CA THR A 147 0.39 -0.11 -32.86
C THR A 147 1.73 0.59 -33.03
N GLY A 148 2.22 0.60 -34.26
CA GLY A 148 3.64 0.67 -34.57
C GLY A 148 4.35 1.96 -34.15
N SER A 149 5.58 1.78 -33.66
CA SER A 149 6.74 2.56 -34.13
C SER A 149 8.05 1.86 -33.72
N SER A 150 8.88 1.56 -34.73
CA SER A 150 10.26 1.03 -34.67
C SER A 150 10.48 -0.46 -34.31
N LEU A 151 10.11 -1.35 -35.24
CA LEU A 151 10.81 -2.63 -35.42
C LEU A 151 12.20 -2.34 -36.03
N SER A 152 13.31 -2.30 -35.26
CA SER A 152 14.65 -2.30 -35.91
C SER A 152 15.90 -2.62 -35.07
N GLY A 153 15.86 -2.79 -33.74
CA GLY A 153 17.10 -2.98 -32.95
C GLY A 153 17.08 -4.15 -31.97
N ASP A 154 16.14 -4.12 -31.04
CA ASP A 154 16.20 -4.96 -29.84
C ASP A 154 15.88 -6.44 -30.08
N GLN A 155 15.00 -6.76 -31.02
CA GLN A 155 14.67 -8.15 -31.37
C GLN A 155 15.89 -8.89 -31.95
N SER A 156 16.76 -8.20 -32.70
CA SER A 156 17.98 -8.81 -33.26
C SER A 156 19.02 -9.15 -32.18
N LYS A 157 19.11 -8.33 -31.13
CA LYS A 157 20.03 -8.53 -30.00
C LYS A 157 19.57 -9.67 -29.10
N LEU A 158 18.26 -9.83 -28.92
CA LEU A 158 17.67 -10.94 -28.17
C LEU A 158 17.76 -12.28 -28.90
N PHE A 159 17.88 -12.29 -30.24
CA PHE A 159 17.91 -13.51 -31.04
C PHE A 159 18.99 -14.50 -30.58
N LYS A 160 20.22 -14.02 -30.33
CA LYS A 160 21.33 -14.86 -29.83
C LYS A 160 21.10 -15.39 -28.42
N LEU A 161 20.27 -14.72 -27.61
CA LEU A 161 19.96 -15.14 -26.25
C LEU A 161 18.88 -16.23 -26.23
N ARG A 162 17.98 -16.26 -27.22
CA ARG A 162 16.89 -17.25 -27.31
C ARG A 162 17.39 -18.68 -27.49
N GLU A 163 18.60 -18.87 -28.03
CA GLU A 163 19.23 -20.20 -28.09
C GLU A 163 19.70 -20.70 -26.72
N LYS A 164 19.97 -19.78 -25.78
CA LYS A 164 20.55 -20.09 -24.46
C LYS A 164 19.52 -20.18 -23.35
N TYR A 165 18.39 -19.47 -23.49
CA TYR A 165 17.37 -19.30 -22.46
C TYR A 165 16.00 -19.72 -23.01
N SER A 166 15.23 -20.47 -22.22
CA SER A 166 13.90 -20.92 -22.64
C SER A 166 12.86 -19.81 -22.58
N GLN A 167 13.09 -18.79 -21.75
CA GLN A 167 12.29 -17.56 -21.68
C GLN A 167 13.19 -16.36 -21.46
N LEU A 168 12.77 -15.20 -21.96
CA LEU A 168 13.46 -13.92 -21.81
C LEU A 168 12.46 -12.85 -21.42
N GLY A 169 12.90 -11.93 -20.56
CA GLY A 169 12.17 -10.71 -20.24
C GLY A 169 12.29 -9.65 -21.32
N PRO A 170 11.54 -8.54 -21.18
CA PRO A 170 11.77 -7.34 -21.99
C PRO A 170 13.21 -6.86 -21.81
N LEU A 171 13.76 -6.30 -22.89
CA LEU A 171 15.08 -5.67 -22.85
C LEU A 171 14.92 -4.23 -22.34
N GLU A 172 15.55 -3.92 -21.22
CA GLU A 172 15.46 -2.61 -20.58
C GLU A 172 16.88 -2.13 -20.25
N ASP A 173 17.27 -0.97 -20.80
CA ASP A 173 18.61 -0.39 -20.65
C ASP A 173 19.77 -1.37 -20.96
N GLY A 174 19.58 -2.22 -21.98
CA GLY A 174 20.59 -3.19 -22.42
C GLY A 174 20.72 -4.43 -21.53
N VAL A 175 19.78 -4.64 -20.59
CA VAL A 175 19.72 -5.78 -19.68
C VAL A 175 18.36 -6.46 -19.80
N THR A 176 18.34 -7.78 -19.72
CA THR A 176 17.12 -8.58 -19.59
C THR A 176 17.35 -9.69 -18.57
N TRP A 177 16.29 -10.35 -18.14
CA TRP A 177 16.39 -11.62 -17.44
C TRP A 177 16.21 -12.79 -18.41
N GLY A 178 16.92 -13.88 -18.18
CA GLY A 178 16.76 -15.13 -18.90
C GLY A 178 16.47 -16.28 -17.96
N TYR A 179 15.51 -17.13 -18.35
CA TYR A 179 15.17 -18.33 -17.59
C TYR A 179 15.91 -19.55 -18.14
N LYS A 180 16.65 -20.23 -17.26
CA LYS A 180 17.44 -21.42 -17.58
C LYS A 180 17.57 -22.33 -16.36
N ASN A 181 17.39 -23.64 -16.57
CA ASN A 181 17.57 -24.67 -15.55
C ASN A 181 16.82 -24.38 -14.23
N GLY A 182 15.58 -23.92 -14.33
CA GLY A 182 14.75 -23.66 -13.16
C GLY A 182 15.00 -22.31 -12.47
N LYS A 183 15.91 -21.46 -12.99
CA LYS A 183 16.33 -20.21 -12.37
C LYS A 183 16.37 -19.06 -13.37
N TYR A 184 16.29 -17.84 -12.85
CA TYR A 184 16.43 -16.60 -13.60
C TYR A 184 17.85 -16.05 -13.45
N GLU A 185 18.39 -15.48 -14.51
CA GLU A 185 19.70 -14.82 -14.54
C GLU A 185 19.56 -13.45 -15.19
N LEU A 186 20.22 -12.42 -14.64
CA LEU A 186 20.34 -11.15 -15.35
C LEU A 186 21.45 -11.25 -16.39
N VAL A 187 21.14 -10.85 -17.61
CA VAL A 187 22.06 -10.91 -18.75
C VAL A 187 22.04 -9.61 -19.53
N ASP A 188 23.20 -9.20 -20.02
CA ASP A 188 23.27 -8.11 -21.00
C ASP A 188 23.01 -8.62 -22.43
N THR A 189 22.96 -7.69 -23.39
CA THR A 189 22.75 -8.01 -24.82
C THR A 189 23.86 -8.86 -25.45
N SER A 190 25.03 -8.99 -24.79
CA SER A 190 26.10 -9.89 -25.26
C SER A 190 25.91 -11.33 -24.75
N GLY A 191 24.99 -11.55 -23.81
CA GLY A 191 24.76 -12.84 -23.14
C GLY A 191 25.68 -13.09 -21.95
N LYS A 192 26.43 -12.05 -21.53
CA LYS A 192 27.19 -12.07 -20.28
C LYS A 192 26.21 -12.06 -19.11
N VAL A 193 26.41 -13.00 -18.20
CA VAL A 193 25.65 -13.08 -16.95
C VAL A 193 26.17 -12.01 -15.99
N LEU A 194 25.27 -11.16 -15.51
CA LEU A 194 25.59 -10.02 -14.65
C LEU A 194 25.45 -10.33 -13.16
N SER A 195 24.70 -11.37 -12.81
CA SER A 195 24.30 -11.63 -11.42
C SER A 195 24.25 -13.11 -11.05
N ALA A 196 24.05 -13.38 -9.75
CA ALA A 196 23.69 -14.72 -9.28
C ALA A 196 22.33 -15.17 -9.86
N LYS A 197 22.08 -16.49 -9.77
CA LYS A 197 20.80 -17.11 -10.14
C LYS A 197 19.71 -16.79 -9.12
N TYR A 198 18.51 -16.51 -9.60
CA TYR A 198 17.34 -16.14 -8.81
C TYR A 198 16.20 -17.15 -8.99
N ASP A 199 15.32 -17.21 -7.99
CA ASP A 199 14.07 -17.97 -8.06
C ASP A 199 13.05 -17.24 -8.94
N TRP A 200 13.09 -15.91 -8.93
CA TRP A 200 12.22 -15.04 -9.72
C TRP A 200 12.85 -13.64 -9.86
N VAL A 201 12.57 -12.98 -10.98
CA VAL A 201 13.01 -11.60 -11.28
C VAL A 201 11.79 -10.81 -11.77
N GLY A 202 11.52 -9.67 -11.14
CA GLY A 202 10.53 -8.70 -11.62
C GLY A 202 11.07 -7.80 -12.72
N GLY A 203 10.19 -7.03 -13.35
CA GLY A 203 10.58 -6.00 -14.32
C GLY A 203 11.52 -4.95 -13.71
N PHE A 204 12.32 -4.30 -14.55
CA PHE A 204 13.11 -3.18 -14.06
C PHE A 204 12.24 -1.92 -13.99
N ASN A 205 12.47 -1.13 -12.95
CA ASN A 205 11.99 0.24 -12.90
C ASN A 205 13.10 1.08 -12.29
N GLU A 206 13.38 2.24 -12.87
CA GLU A 206 14.49 3.10 -12.44
C GLU A 206 15.84 2.34 -12.35
N LYS A 207 16.08 1.38 -13.26
CA LYS A 207 17.27 0.49 -13.30
C LYS A 207 17.41 -0.44 -12.09
N VAL A 208 16.33 -0.66 -11.34
CA VAL A 208 16.28 -1.56 -10.19
C VAL A 208 15.21 -2.63 -10.44
N ALA A 209 15.56 -3.89 -10.18
CA ALA A 209 14.61 -4.99 -10.17
C ALA A 209 14.42 -5.50 -8.75
N VAL A 210 13.18 -5.84 -8.42
CA VAL A 210 12.87 -6.72 -7.28
C VAL A 210 13.14 -8.16 -7.71
N VAL A 211 13.82 -8.92 -6.86
CA VAL A 211 14.24 -10.29 -7.15
C VAL A 211 14.01 -11.19 -5.95
N LYS A 212 13.77 -12.47 -6.20
CA LYS A 212 13.60 -13.50 -5.17
C LYS A 212 14.75 -14.49 -5.21
N LYS A 213 15.38 -14.75 -4.06
CA LYS A 213 16.49 -15.68 -3.91
C LYS A 213 16.31 -16.46 -2.61
N ALA A 214 16.38 -17.79 -2.69
CA ALA A 214 16.15 -18.67 -1.55
C ALA A 214 14.84 -18.35 -0.80
N GLY A 215 13.77 -18.05 -1.55
CA GLY A 215 12.46 -17.76 -0.98
C GLY A 215 12.25 -16.34 -0.40
N LYS A 216 13.30 -15.51 -0.30
CA LYS A 216 13.23 -14.13 0.21
C LYS A 216 13.43 -13.11 -0.90
N TYR A 217 12.82 -11.93 -0.74
CA TYR A 217 12.96 -10.83 -1.69
C TYR A 217 14.10 -9.87 -1.32
N GLY A 218 14.64 -9.23 -2.35
CA GLY A 218 15.61 -8.15 -2.29
C GLY A 218 15.61 -7.34 -3.58
N TYR A 219 16.45 -6.31 -3.65
CA TYR A 219 16.58 -5.45 -4.81
C TYR A 219 17.98 -5.55 -5.41
N VAL A 220 18.04 -5.54 -6.74
CA VAL A 220 19.28 -5.56 -7.50
C VAL A 220 19.24 -4.45 -8.54
N LYS A 221 20.39 -3.86 -8.82
CA LYS A 221 20.56 -2.95 -9.95
C LYS A 221 20.59 -3.76 -11.25
N ASN A 222 20.27 -3.13 -12.38
CA ASN A 222 20.42 -3.72 -13.71
C ASN A 222 21.85 -4.20 -14.02
N THR A 223 22.87 -3.69 -13.33
CA THR A 223 24.26 -4.19 -13.40
C THR A 223 24.47 -5.53 -12.68
N GLY A 224 23.46 -6.09 -12.02
CA GLY A 224 23.54 -7.28 -11.17
C GLY A 224 24.01 -7.00 -9.73
N GLN A 225 24.31 -5.74 -9.40
CA GLN A 225 24.71 -5.35 -8.05
C GLN A 225 23.54 -5.53 -7.07
N GLU A 226 23.73 -6.33 -6.01
CA GLU A 226 22.77 -6.45 -4.91
C GLU A 226 22.69 -5.14 -4.12
N LEU A 227 21.50 -4.52 -4.06
CA LEU A 227 21.25 -3.25 -3.36
C LEU A 227 20.72 -3.46 -1.94
N THR A 228 20.09 -4.62 -1.69
CA THR A 228 19.63 -5.02 -0.36
C THR A 228 19.94 -6.48 -0.08
N PRO A 229 20.09 -6.89 1.19
CA PRO A 229 20.04 -8.31 1.56
C PRO A 229 18.70 -8.94 1.16
N PHE A 230 18.73 -10.23 0.83
CA PHE A 230 17.53 -11.04 0.56
C PHE A 230 16.90 -11.50 1.87
N LYS A 231 16.10 -10.64 2.48
CA LYS A 231 15.48 -10.90 3.78
C LYS A 231 13.99 -10.60 3.84
N TYR A 232 13.44 -9.93 2.83
CA TYR A 232 12.05 -9.50 2.84
C TYR A 232 11.13 -10.68 2.57
N ASP A 233 10.04 -10.74 3.32
CA ASP A 233 8.97 -11.74 3.14
C ASP A 233 8.12 -11.38 1.91
N PHE A 234 7.97 -10.08 1.66
CA PHE A 234 7.31 -9.50 0.50
C PHE A 234 8.02 -8.19 0.12
N ALA A 235 8.06 -7.87 -1.17
CA ALA A 235 8.65 -6.64 -1.68
C ALA A 235 7.96 -6.24 -2.98
N GLU A 236 7.53 -4.98 -3.07
CA GLU A 236 6.98 -4.39 -4.29
C GLU A 236 8.10 -3.87 -5.20
N LYS A 237 7.78 -3.65 -6.48
CA LYS A 237 8.67 -2.96 -7.40
C LYS A 237 8.93 -1.52 -6.92
N VAL A 238 10.08 -0.97 -7.31
CA VAL A 238 10.34 0.46 -7.10
C VAL A 238 9.39 1.27 -7.99
N THR A 239 8.72 2.25 -7.41
CA THR A 239 7.85 3.22 -8.11
C THR A 239 8.06 4.58 -7.46
N ASP A 240 8.31 5.62 -8.26
CA ASP A 240 8.59 6.98 -7.79
C ASP A 240 9.69 7.02 -6.72
N ARG A 241 10.80 6.31 -6.95
CA ARG A 241 11.92 6.14 -6.00
C ARG A 241 11.54 5.53 -4.66
N ILE A 242 10.39 4.88 -4.55
CA ILE A 242 9.91 4.26 -3.31
C ILE A 242 9.63 2.77 -3.56
N ALA A 243 9.84 1.93 -2.56
CA ALA A 243 9.36 0.57 -2.56
C ALA A 243 8.79 0.17 -1.22
N ILE A 244 7.75 -0.66 -1.22
CA ILE A 244 7.12 -1.17 -0.01
C ILE A 244 7.59 -2.60 0.23
N VAL A 245 8.02 -2.88 1.46
CA VAL A 245 8.49 -4.23 1.85
C VAL A 245 7.86 -4.68 3.15
N GLN A 246 7.73 -6.00 3.29
CA GLN A 246 7.40 -6.65 4.54
C GLN A 246 8.61 -7.43 5.06
N TYR A 247 8.91 -7.25 6.34
CA TYR A 247 9.96 -7.98 7.04
C TYR A 247 9.57 -8.24 8.49
N ASN A 248 9.59 -9.50 8.92
CA ASN A 248 9.24 -9.91 10.28
C ASN A 248 7.84 -9.39 10.69
N ASN A 249 6.85 -9.57 9.82
CA ASN A 249 5.46 -9.11 10.00
C ASN A 249 5.29 -7.59 10.17
N LYS A 250 6.29 -6.79 9.78
CA LYS A 250 6.23 -5.33 9.80
C LYS A 250 6.40 -4.77 8.39
N TYR A 251 5.79 -3.63 8.11
CA TYR A 251 5.90 -2.94 6.84
C TYR A 251 6.92 -1.80 6.89
N TYR A 252 7.62 -1.60 5.79
CA TYR A 252 8.59 -0.52 5.64
C TYR A 252 8.42 0.16 4.29
N ILE A 253 8.60 1.48 4.28
CA ILE A 253 8.81 2.27 3.07
C ILE A 253 10.31 2.38 2.85
N LEU A 254 10.79 1.98 1.68
CA LEU A 254 12.19 2.12 1.27
C LEU A 254 12.31 3.26 0.25
N HIS A 255 13.08 4.28 0.58
CA HIS A 255 13.44 5.38 -0.34
C HIS A 255 14.72 5.03 -1.08
N PHE A 256 14.72 5.20 -2.41
CA PHE A 256 15.84 4.89 -3.29
C PHE A 256 16.50 6.15 -3.84
N GLU A 257 17.72 6.43 -3.38
CA GLU A 257 18.59 7.51 -3.88
C GLU A 257 19.99 6.94 -4.13
N GLY A 258 20.09 5.95 -5.02
CA GLY A 258 21.31 5.15 -5.23
C GLY A 258 21.59 4.13 -4.12
N ARG A 259 21.02 4.33 -2.93
CA ARG A 259 20.94 3.36 -1.83
C ARG A 259 19.55 3.44 -1.19
N PHE A 260 19.13 2.34 -0.56
CA PHE A 260 17.87 2.30 0.17
C PHE A 260 17.99 2.91 1.57
N LYS A 261 17.00 3.71 1.95
CA LYS A 261 16.75 4.16 3.34
C LYS A 261 15.36 3.67 3.74
N SER A 262 15.25 3.00 4.89
CA SER A 262 13.99 2.42 5.35
C SER A 262 13.30 3.29 6.40
N ILE A 263 11.98 3.38 6.32
CA ILE A 263 11.07 3.92 7.35
C ILE A 263 10.15 2.79 7.78
N GLU A 264 10.14 2.43 9.07
CA GLU A 264 9.21 1.46 9.63
C GLU A 264 7.81 2.08 9.79
N LEU A 265 6.78 1.37 9.36
CA LEU A 265 5.38 1.76 9.54
C LEU A 265 4.82 1.13 10.81
N THR A 266 5.02 1.80 11.95
CA THR A 266 4.57 1.31 13.25
C THR A 266 3.04 1.33 13.35
N GLY A 267 2.44 0.30 13.97
CA GLY A 267 0.99 0.22 14.18
C GLY A 267 0.17 -0.10 12.93
N VAL A 268 0.82 -0.42 11.80
CA VAL A 268 0.18 -0.78 10.54
C VAL A 268 0.03 -2.30 10.43
N SER A 269 -1.20 -2.78 10.21
CA SER A 269 -1.51 -4.20 9.99
C SER A 269 -1.57 -4.59 8.51
N ALA A 270 -1.81 -3.63 7.61
CA ALA A 270 -1.80 -3.85 6.16
C ALA A 270 -1.48 -2.56 5.39
N VAL A 271 -0.99 -2.71 4.16
CA VAL A 271 -0.70 -1.63 3.22
C VAL A 271 -1.33 -1.94 1.86
N GLY A 272 -1.70 -0.90 1.12
CA GLY A 272 -2.11 -0.99 -0.29
C GLY A 272 -0.97 -0.59 -1.23
N ALA A 273 -1.28 -0.41 -2.52
CA ALA A 273 -0.30 0.04 -3.51
C ALA A 273 0.01 1.53 -3.36
N TYR A 274 1.29 1.89 -3.41
CA TYR A 274 1.71 3.29 -3.45
C TYR A 274 1.32 3.94 -4.78
N ALA A 275 0.75 5.14 -4.72
CA ALA A 275 0.19 5.81 -5.88
C ALA A 275 0.02 7.31 -5.65
N GLU A 276 0.42 8.13 -6.63
CA GLU A 276 0.15 9.58 -6.64
C GLU A 276 0.55 10.27 -5.32
N GLY A 277 1.67 9.87 -4.75
CA GLY A 277 2.18 10.45 -3.51
C GLY A 277 1.66 9.82 -2.22
N LEU A 278 0.66 8.93 -2.29
CA LEU A 278 -0.07 8.40 -1.14
C LEU A 278 -0.03 6.86 -1.07
N LEU A 279 0.14 6.35 0.14
CA LEU A 279 0.11 4.93 0.48
C LEU A 279 -1.14 4.63 1.33
N PRO A 280 -2.04 3.75 0.88
CA PRO A 280 -3.11 3.24 1.72
C PRO A 280 -2.52 2.41 2.87
N VAL A 281 -2.94 2.67 4.11
CA VAL A 281 -2.53 1.89 5.28
C VAL A 281 -3.71 1.56 6.19
N LYS A 282 -3.70 0.37 6.76
CA LYS A 282 -4.64 -0.09 7.76
C LYS A 282 -3.98 -0.07 9.14
N LEU A 283 -4.61 0.57 10.11
CA LEU A 283 -4.11 0.56 11.49
C LEU A 283 -4.56 -0.70 12.21
N ALA A 284 -3.64 -1.33 12.94
CA ALA A 284 -3.93 -2.50 13.77
C ALA A 284 -4.88 -2.17 14.94
N ALA A 285 -4.82 -0.95 15.47
CA ALA A 285 -5.60 -0.54 16.63
C ALA A 285 -7.09 -0.36 16.33
N THR A 286 -7.43 0.11 15.12
CA THR A 286 -8.81 0.47 14.74
C THR A 286 -9.35 -0.41 13.61
N GLU A 287 -8.48 -1.16 12.94
CA GLU A 287 -8.78 -1.89 11.70
C GLU A 287 -9.40 -0.99 10.62
N LYS A 288 -9.12 0.32 10.67
CA LYS A 288 -9.55 1.29 9.67
C LYS A 288 -8.41 1.64 8.72
N TRP A 289 -8.81 1.96 7.50
CA TRP A 289 -7.92 2.41 6.45
C TRP A 289 -7.86 3.93 6.39
N GLY A 290 -6.66 4.43 6.08
CA GLY A 290 -6.36 5.82 5.75
C GLY A 290 -5.17 5.89 4.81
N TYR A 291 -4.56 7.06 4.68
CA TYR A 291 -3.45 7.27 3.75
C TYR A 291 -2.30 8.03 4.40
N ILE A 292 -1.08 7.60 4.09
CA ILE A 292 0.16 8.27 4.49
C ILE A 292 0.95 8.70 3.26
N ASN A 293 1.84 9.67 3.42
CA ASN A 293 2.79 10.05 2.37
C ASN A 293 4.05 9.16 2.37
N ALA A 294 4.97 9.43 1.45
CA ALA A 294 6.26 8.74 1.35
C ALA A 294 7.12 8.82 2.62
N GLU A 295 6.98 9.89 3.41
CA GLU A 295 7.69 10.04 4.69
C GLU A 295 7.02 9.28 5.85
N GLY A 296 5.96 8.51 5.56
CA GLY A 296 5.20 7.76 6.55
C GLY A 296 4.26 8.62 7.41
N LYS A 297 3.99 9.86 7.01
CA LYS A 297 3.15 10.79 7.77
C LYS A 297 1.68 10.66 7.34
N GLY A 298 0.78 10.59 8.32
CA GLY A 298 -0.67 10.58 8.12
C GLY A 298 -1.17 11.80 7.35
N MET A 299 -1.58 11.60 6.10
CA MET A 299 -2.17 12.62 5.24
C MET A 299 -3.70 12.61 5.36
N ILE A 300 -4.28 11.41 5.38
CA ILE A 300 -5.72 11.19 5.55
C ILE A 300 -5.89 10.21 6.69
N LEU A 301 -6.53 10.68 7.77
CA LEU A 301 -6.69 9.89 8.99
C LEU A 301 -7.45 8.60 8.72
N PRO A 302 -7.01 7.47 9.29
CA PRO A 302 -7.72 6.21 9.16
C PRO A 302 -9.13 6.30 9.75
N ALA A 303 -10.13 6.24 8.87
CA ALA A 303 -11.54 6.41 9.21
C ALA A 303 -12.46 5.55 8.32
N TYR A 304 -11.90 4.81 7.37
CA TYR A 304 -12.67 4.09 6.36
C TYR A 304 -12.65 2.58 6.61
N TRP A 305 -13.73 1.91 6.23
CA TRP A 305 -13.80 0.46 6.26
C TRP A 305 -12.87 -0.18 5.24
N ASP A 306 -12.71 0.47 4.09
CA ASP A 306 -11.89 0.02 2.97
C ASP A 306 -11.52 1.20 2.07
N VAL A 307 -10.47 1.04 1.27
CA VAL A 307 -9.91 2.09 0.40
C VAL A 307 -9.30 1.51 -0.88
N THR A 308 -9.28 2.29 -1.95
CA THR A 308 -8.46 2.01 -3.15
C THR A 308 -7.18 2.84 -3.12
N GLU A 309 -6.24 2.58 -4.03
CA GLU A 309 -5.17 3.54 -4.30
C GLU A 309 -5.69 4.80 -5.00
N PHE A 310 -4.89 5.88 -4.97
CA PHE A 310 -5.17 7.10 -5.72
C PHE A 310 -4.86 6.91 -7.21
N ARG A 311 -5.82 7.31 -8.05
CA ARG A 311 -5.64 7.43 -9.51
C ARG A 311 -6.44 8.63 -10.00
N ASN A 312 -5.84 9.44 -10.87
CA ASN A 312 -6.45 10.65 -11.40
C ASN A 312 -6.99 11.57 -10.28
N ASP A 313 -6.20 11.75 -9.21
CA ASP A 313 -6.54 12.58 -8.04
C ASP A 313 -7.78 12.13 -7.25
N LEU A 314 -8.23 10.89 -7.41
CA LEU A 314 -9.35 10.33 -6.66
C LEU A 314 -9.02 8.95 -6.12
N ALA A 315 -9.54 8.66 -4.93
CA ALA A 315 -9.50 7.32 -4.35
C ALA A 315 -10.88 6.94 -3.81
N GLY A 316 -11.29 5.71 -4.09
CA GLY A 316 -12.50 5.12 -3.54
C GLY A 316 -12.30 4.87 -2.06
N VAL A 317 -13.26 5.27 -1.23
CA VAL A 317 -13.27 4.99 0.20
C VAL A 317 -14.63 4.49 0.63
N LYS A 318 -14.63 3.51 1.54
CA LYS A 318 -15.85 2.87 2.03
C LYS A 318 -16.19 3.35 3.41
N ASP A 319 -17.40 3.87 3.56
CA ASP A 319 -17.90 4.36 4.83
C ASP A 319 -18.09 3.22 5.85
N THR A 320 -17.91 3.54 7.12
CA THR A 320 -17.99 2.55 8.21
C THR A 320 -19.41 2.30 8.71
N THR A 321 -20.36 3.16 8.38
CA THR A 321 -21.75 3.09 8.87
C THR A 321 -22.67 2.51 7.81
N THR A 322 -22.60 3.06 6.60
CA THR A 322 -23.45 2.67 5.46
C THR A 322 -22.85 1.51 4.67
N HIS A 323 -21.55 1.25 4.80
CA HIS A 323 -20.80 0.33 3.96
C HIS A 323 -20.91 0.61 2.46
N LEU A 324 -21.24 1.85 2.09
CA LEU A 324 -21.22 2.32 0.72
C LEU A 324 -19.89 3.01 0.42
N TRP A 325 -19.52 2.99 -0.85
CA TRP A 325 -18.34 3.63 -1.41
C TRP A 325 -18.68 5.02 -1.92
N GLY A 326 -17.74 5.93 -1.71
CA GLY A 326 -17.64 7.24 -2.32
C GLY A 326 -16.20 7.48 -2.78
N TYR A 327 -15.88 8.68 -3.24
CA TYR A 327 -14.52 9.04 -3.62
C TYR A 327 -14.06 10.32 -2.93
N ILE A 328 -12.81 10.30 -2.48
CA ILE A 328 -12.13 11.46 -1.89
C ILE A 328 -11.01 11.95 -2.79
N ASN A 329 -10.65 13.22 -2.67
CA ASN A 329 -9.45 13.80 -3.26
C ASN A 329 -8.23 13.66 -2.32
N PRO A 330 -7.01 14.07 -2.72
CA PRO A 330 -5.81 13.94 -1.89
C PRO A 330 -5.84 14.77 -0.60
N SER A 331 -6.71 15.78 -0.51
CA SER A 331 -6.94 16.53 0.75
C SER A 331 -7.89 15.82 1.71
N GLY A 332 -8.40 14.63 1.36
CA GLY A 332 -9.38 13.87 2.14
C GLY A 332 -10.82 14.37 2.03
N LYS A 333 -11.10 15.31 1.11
CA LYS A 333 -12.46 15.84 0.90
C LYS A 333 -13.25 14.83 0.07
N LEU A 334 -14.44 14.49 0.52
CA LEU A 334 -15.41 13.70 -0.24
C LEU A 334 -15.87 14.49 -1.47
N VAL A 335 -15.51 13.98 -2.65
CA VAL A 335 -15.89 14.54 -3.96
C VAL A 335 -17.13 13.83 -4.49
N ILE A 336 -17.19 12.52 -4.34
CA ILE A 336 -18.32 11.69 -4.75
C ILE A 336 -18.91 11.05 -3.49
N PRO A 337 -20.20 11.25 -3.20
CA PRO A 337 -20.82 10.78 -1.96
C PRO A 337 -20.87 9.26 -1.86
N PHE A 338 -21.10 8.76 -0.65
CA PHE A 338 -21.28 7.34 -0.37
C PHE A 338 -22.61 6.84 -0.94
N SER A 339 -22.60 6.37 -2.19
CA SER A 339 -23.81 5.93 -2.90
C SER A 339 -23.65 4.60 -3.64
N TYR A 340 -22.48 3.96 -3.53
CA TYR A 340 -22.10 2.82 -4.36
C TYR A 340 -21.83 1.56 -3.55
N GLU A 341 -22.33 0.43 -4.02
CA GLU A 341 -22.05 -0.90 -3.44
C GLU A 341 -20.61 -1.34 -3.75
N LYS A 342 -20.11 -0.96 -4.93
CA LYS A 342 -18.76 -1.26 -5.43
C LYS A 342 -18.24 -0.12 -6.29
N VAL A 343 -16.92 0.05 -6.29
CA VAL A 343 -16.20 1.03 -7.11
C VAL A 343 -14.93 0.41 -7.66
N THR A 344 -14.37 1.05 -8.69
CA THR A 344 -13.02 0.77 -9.21
C THR A 344 -12.19 2.05 -9.09
N VAL A 345 -10.86 1.94 -9.18
CA VAL A 345 -10.02 3.13 -9.31
C VAL A 345 -10.37 3.90 -10.59
N PHE A 346 -10.15 5.21 -10.57
CA PHE A 346 -10.26 6.00 -11.79
C PHE A 346 -9.15 5.61 -12.78
N LYS A 347 -9.49 5.58 -14.06
CA LYS A 347 -8.55 5.44 -15.17
C LYS A 347 -9.08 6.27 -16.34
N ASP A 348 -8.23 7.12 -16.90
CA ASP A 348 -8.58 8.01 -18.01
C ASP A 348 -9.84 8.86 -17.70
N GLY A 349 -9.92 9.34 -16.44
CA GLY A 349 -11.02 10.17 -15.94
C GLY A 349 -12.34 9.44 -15.72
N LYS A 350 -12.36 8.10 -15.78
CA LYS A 350 -13.57 7.27 -15.63
C LYS A 350 -13.41 6.21 -14.55
N ALA A 351 -14.51 5.83 -13.90
CA ALA A 351 -14.55 4.70 -12.99
C ALA A 351 -15.85 3.89 -13.17
N ARG A 352 -15.75 2.57 -13.03
CA ARG A 352 -16.93 1.68 -12.92
C ARG A 352 -17.44 1.69 -11.49
N VAL A 353 -18.75 1.81 -11.34
CA VAL A 353 -19.45 1.83 -10.06
C VAL A 353 -20.70 0.98 -10.11
N THR A 354 -21.06 0.37 -8.99
CA THR A 354 -22.28 -0.44 -8.86
C THR A 354 -23.25 0.21 -7.88
N ARG A 355 -24.49 0.41 -8.28
CA ARG A 355 -25.59 0.87 -7.42
C ARG A 355 -26.87 0.13 -7.79
N ASN A 356 -27.60 -0.38 -6.80
CA ASN A 356 -28.80 -1.20 -7.01
C ASN A 356 -28.52 -2.40 -7.91
N HIS A 357 -27.37 -3.05 -7.70
CA HIS A 357 -26.89 -4.19 -8.48
C HIS A 357 -26.65 -3.96 -9.98
N LYS A 358 -26.78 -2.72 -10.47
CA LYS A 358 -26.40 -2.32 -11.84
C LYS A 358 -25.05 -1.63 -11.84
N THR A 359 -24.24 -1.89 -12.86
CA THR A 359 -22.90 -1.31 -13.01
C THR A 359 -22.88 -0.33 -14.17
N TYR A 360 -22.35 0.87 -13.92
CA TYR A 360 -22.22 1.92 -14.92
C TYR A 360 -20.89 2.66 -14.76
N ILE A 361 -20.56 3.48 -15.76
CA ILE A 361 -19.33 4.28 -15.77
C ILE A 361 -19.66 5.72 -15.39
N ILE A 362 -18.91 6.28 -14.46
CA ILE A 362 -19.00 7.69 -14.07
C ILE A 362 -17.72 8.46 -14.41
N ASP A 363 -17.85 9.77 -14.60
CA ASP A 363 -16.75 10.72 -14.61
C ASP A 363 -16.35 11.17 -13.19
N ASN A 364 -15.33 12.03 -13.10
CA ASN A 364 -14.77 12.55 -11.84
C ASN A 364 -15.68 13.50 -11.06
N ILE A 365 -16.83 13.91 -11.62
CA ILE A 365 -17.86 14.71 -10.95
C ILE A 365 -19.15 13.91 -10.72
N ASN A 366 -19.08 12.58 -10.80
CA ASN A 366 -20.18 11.65 -10.56
C ASN A 366 -21.30 11.66 -11.61
N ARG A 367 -21.03 12.13 -12.83
CA ARG A 367 -21.98 12.04 -13.94
C ARG A 367 -21.81 10.70 -14.64
N CYS A 368 -22.92 10.03 -14.92
CA CYS A 368 -22.90 8.79 -15.68
C CYS A 368 -22.53 9.07 -17.14
N VAL A 369 -21.59 8.30 -17.70
CA VAL A 369 -21.04 8.48 -19.06
C VAL A 369 -21.17 7.24 -19.94
N ALA A 370 -21.45 6.07 -19.38
CA ALA A 370 -21.76 4.85 -20.14
C ALA A 370 -22.52 3.83 -19.27
N ASP A 371 -23.27 2.95 -19.93
CA ASP A 371 -24.09 1.89 -19.31
C ASP A 371 -25.14 2.43 -18.33
N CYS A 372 -25.58 3.68 -18.55
CA CYS A 372 -26.64 4.34 -17.80
C CYS A 372 -28.01 3.80 -18.27
N ASP A 373 -28.97 3.71 -17.34
CA ASP A 373 -30.37 3.42 -17.66
C ASP A 373 -31.04 4.57 -18.44
#